data_AF-A0A1S1QK75-F1
#
_entry.id   AF-A0A1S1QK75-F1
#
_cell.length_a   1.000
_cell.length_b   1.000
_cell.length_c   1.000
_cell.angle_alpha   90.00
_cell.angle_beta   90.00
_cell.angle_gamma   90.00
#
_symmetry.space_group_name_H-M   'P 1'
#
loop_
_entity.id
_entity.type
_entity.pdbx_description
1 polymer ?
#
loop_
_entity_poly.entity_id
_entity_poly.type
_entity_poly.pdbx_seq_one_letter_code
_entity_poly.pdbx_strand_id
1 'polypeptide(L)'
;MHVLIDIDGGPGFLDAVDLKPFPLSARPGVVLDRPGGAGPVFVASHPFPPESAARSLAAMRGERVLVCCPSPVSPALTRLALAVGRILAATREAGAHGPLPVVLCPIRPHCAWQSSGVAVPHLVSVVTDEAVQLRVTWEITDHDRILGWLAGATPVSAPSTAVAA
;
A
#
# COMPACT_ATOMS: atom_id res chain seq x y z
N MET A 1 17.18 6.63 1.40
CA MET A 1 17.39 6.85 -0.05
C MET A 1 16.27 7.76 -0.49
N HIS A 2 16.60 8.94 -1.01
CA HIS A 2 15.60 9.90 -1.46
C HIS A 2 15.11 9.52 -2.86
N VAL A 3 13.80 9.43 -3.04
CA VAL A 3 13.15 9.12 -4.32
C VAL A 3 11.92 9.99 -4.48
N LEU A 4 11.46 10.14 -5.72
CA LEU A 4 10.10 10.62 -5.98
C LEU A 4 9.21 9.42 -6.30
N ILE A 5 8.01 9.42 -5.75
CA ILE A 5 7.01 8.39 -5.98
C ILE A 5 5.81 9.03 -6.67
N ASP A 6 5.40 8.43 -7.78
CA ASP A 6 4.11 8.69 -8.40
C ASP A 6 3.29 7.40 -8.38
N ILE A 7 2.01 7.53 -8.03
CA ILE A 7 1.05 6.42 -7.96
C ILE A 7 0.04 6.65 -9.08
N ASP A 8 0.00 5.73 -10.03
CA ASP A 8 -0.91 5.82 -11.17
C ASP A 8 -2.37 5.86 -10.69
N GLY A 9 -3.16 6.76 -11.30
CA GLY A 9 -4.53 7.06 -10.85
C GLY A 9 -4.62 7.76 -9.49
N GLY A 10 -3.50 8.15 -8.88
CA GLY A 10 -3.42 8.99 -7.70
C GLY A 10 -3.73 10.46 -8.01
N PRO A 11 -3.51 11.39 -7.05
CA PRO A 11 -3.81 12.81 -7.23
C PRO A 11 -2.95 13.53 -8.30
N GLY A 12 -2.04 12.83 -8.97
CA GLY A 12 -1.25 13.35 -10.09
C GLY A 12 0.00 14.14 -9.72
N PHE A 13 0.53 13.93 -8.50
CA PHE A 13 1.74 14.62 -8.02
C PHE A 13 2.84 13.62 -7.65
N LEU A 14 4.10 14.03 -7.88
CA LEU A 14 5.28 13.31 -7.40
C LEU A 14 5.50 13.62 -5.91
N ASP A 15 5.46 12.60 -5.06
CA ASP A 15 5.76 12.70 -3.64
C ASP A 15 7.23 12.42 -3.36
N ALA A 16 7.92 13.38 -2.75
CA ALA A 16 9.29 13.20 -2.29
C ALA A 16 9.31 12.34 -1.01
N VAL A 17 9.99 11.19 -1.07
CA VAL A 17 10.05 10.25 0.05
C VAL A 17 11.47 9.79 0.33
N ASP A 18 11.83 9.76 1.61
CA ASP A 18 13.04 9.08 2.06
C ASP A 18 12.74 7.64 2.51
N LEU A 19 13.18 6.68 1.72
CA LEU A 19 13.13 5.25 2.06
C LEU A 19 14.22 4.92 3.08
N LYS A 20 14.02 5.37 4.32
CA LYS A 20 14.92 5.10 5.44
C LYS A 20 14.95 3.60 5.75
N PRO A 21 16.14 3.02 5.99
CA PRO A 21 16.21 1.65 6.48
C PRO A 21 15.61 1.57 7.88
N PHE A 22 14.88 0.49 8.14
CA PHE A 22 14.44 0.09 9.48
C PHE A 22 14.60 -1.42 9.65
N PRO A 23 14.76 -1.92 10.88
CA PRO A 23 14.89 -3.35 11.14
C PRO A 23 13.66 -4.11 10.64
N LEU A 24 13.90 -5.11 9.79
CA LEU A 24 12.88 -6.02 9.30
C LEU A 24 13.24 -7.44 9.70
N SER A 25 12.28 -8.15 10.27
CA SER A 25 12.42 -9.56 10.58
C SER A 25 12.40 -10.39 9.30
N ALA A 26 13.14 -11.49 9.28
CA ALA A 26 13.02 -12.51 8.24
C ALA A 26 11.74 -13.36 8.39
N ARG A 27 11.03 -13.24 9.52
CA ARG A 27 9.78 -13.98 9.78
C ARG A 27 8.57 -13.27 9.16
N PRO A 28 7.50 -14.00 8.82
CA PRO A 28 6.24 -13.38 8.43
C PRO A 28 5.69 -12.46 9.53
N GLY A 29 5.13 -11.33 9.12
CA GLY A 29 4.56 -10.37 10.07
C GLY A 29 3.97 -9.13 9.41
N VAL A 30 3.76 -8.10 10.22
CA VAL A 30 3.16 -6.84 9.81
C VAL A 30 4.05 -5.70 10.28
N VAL A 31 4.33 -4.75 9.39
CA VAL A 31 4.94 -3.47 9.76
C VAL A 31 3.84 -2.46 10.00
N LEU A 32 3.86 -1.80 11.15
CA LEU A 32 2.91 -0.78 11.55
C LEU A 32 3.58 0.60 11.45
N ASP A 33 2.91 1.54 10.80
CA ASP A 33 3.35 2.93 10.77
C ASP A 33 2.77 3.71 11.96
N ARG A 34 3.63 3.96 12.95
CA ARG A 34 3.19 4.65 14.16
C ARG A 34 3.16 6.17 13.94
N PRO A 35 2.06 6.84 14.33
CA PRO A 35 2.03 8.29 14.38
C PRO A 35 3.03 8.83 15.43
N GLY A 36 3.57 10.03 15.22
CA GLY A 36 4.38 10.73 16.23
C GLY A 36 5.89 10.46 16.23
N GLY A 37 6.45 9.90 15.15
CA GLY A 37 7.91 9.92 14.91
C GLY A 37 8.73 8.77 15.52
N ALA A 38 8.10 7.81 16.20
CA ALA A 38 8.78 6.64 16.77
C ALA A 38 9.30 5.62 15.73
N GLY A 39 8.99 5.83 14.45
CA GLY A 39 9.37 4.94 13.35
C GLY A 39 8.49 3.69 13.24
N PRO A 40 8.66 2.90 12.16
CA PRO A 40 7.84 1.71 11.90
C PRO A 40 8.15 0.58 12.88
N VAL A 41 7.14 -0.19 13.27
CA VAL A 41 7.27 -1.32 14.21
C VAL A 41 6.89 -2.63 13.54
N PHE A 42 7.71 -3.65 13.71
CA PHE A 42 7.42 -5.00 13.21
C PHE A 42 6.70 -5.83 14.27
N VAL A 43 5.61 -6.49 13.87
CA VAL A 43 4.83 -7.44 14.67
C VAL A 43 4.83 -8.80 13.97
N ALA A 44 5.32 -9.84 14.62
CA ALA A 44 5.26 -11.20 14.06
C ALA A 44 3.81 -11.68 13.98
N SER A 45 3.43 -12.37 12.89
CA SER A 45 2.03 -12.80 12.69
C SER A 45 1.73 -14.24 13.09
N HIS A 46 2.75 -15.07 13.37
CA HIS A 46 2.57 -16.49 13.67
C HIS A 46 1.57 -16.71 14.84
N PRO A 47 0.64 -17.68 14.73
CA PRO A 47 0.48 -18.67 13.65
C PRO A 47 -0.37 -18.19 12.46
N PHE A 48 -0.82 -16.93 12.47
CA PHE A 48 -1.73 -16.41 11.47
C PHE A 48 -1.00 -15.90 10.21
N PRO A 49 -1.65 -15.98 9.03
CA PRO A 49 -1.16 -15.31 7.84
C PRO A 49 -1.01 -13.79 8.06
N PRO A 50 0.08 -13.17 7.56
CA PRO A 50 0.31 -11.72 7.69
C PRO A 50 -0.88 -10.86 7.28
N GLU A 51 -1.62 -11.24 6.25
CA GLU A 51 -2.78 -10.53 5.73
C GLU A 51 -3.93 -10.52 6.74
N SER A 52 -4.17 -11.65 7.39
CA SER A 52 -5.20 -11.78 8.42
C SER A 52 -4.83 -11.00 9.67
N ALA A 53 -3.55 -11.06 10.07
CA ALA A 53 -3.04 -10.28 11.19
C ALA A 53 -3.13 -8.77 10.91
N ALA A 54 -2.73 -8.31 9.73
CA ALA A 54 -2.80 -6.91 9.35
C ALA A 54 -4.24 -6.39 9.30
N ARG A 55 -5.19 -7.16 8.73
CA ARG A 55 -6.61 -6.78 8.75
C ARG A 55 -7.17 -6.69 10.18
N SER A 56 -6.82 -7.65 11.03
CA SER A 56 -7.25 -7.65 12.43
C SER A 56 -6.68 -6.43 13.18
N LEU A 57 -5.40 -6.11 12.98
CA LEU A 57 -4.76 -4.93 13.55
C LEU A 57 -5.39 -3.63 13.02
N ALA A 58 -5.70 -3.56 11.73
CA ALA A 58 -6.39 -2.43 11.12
C ALA A 58 -7.80 -2.22 11.71
N ALA A 59 -8.51 -3.29 12.06
CA ALA A 59 -9.84 -3.25 12.65
C ALA A 59 -9.85 -2.78 14.11
N MET A 60 -8.79 -3.07 14.88
CA MET A 60 -8.69 -2.73 16.30
C MET A 60 -8.45 -1.23 16.59
N ARG A 61 -8.30 -0.40 15.54
CA ARG A 61 -8.12 1.07 15.54
C ARG A 61 -6.81 1.54 16.18
N GLY A 62 -6.08 2.38 15.45
CA GLY A 62 -4.89 3.10 15.96
C GLY A 62 -3.80 3.33 14.91
N GLU A 63 -3.63 2.38 13.99
CA GLU A 63 -2.58 2.44 12.97
C GLU A 63 -3.14 2.93 11.63
N ARG A 64 -2.45 3.91 11.02
CA ARG A 64 -2.86 4.49 9.74
C ARG A 64 -2.44 3.65 8.54
N VAL A 65 -1.24 3.05 8.63
CA VAL A 65 -0.64 2.28 7.55
C VAL A 65 -0.09 0.98 8.12
N LEU A 66 -0.44 -0.13 7.47
CA LEU A 66 0.03 -1.46 7.82
C LEU A 66 0.60 -2.11 6.55
N VAL A 67 1.75 -2.76 6.66
CA VAL A 67 2.37 -3.50 5.55
C VAL A 67 2.52 -4.96 5.92
N CYS A 68 1.74 -5.82 5.27
CA CYS A 68 1.89 -7.26 5.31
C CYS A 68 3.27 -7.65 4.77
N CYS A 69 4.02 -8.42 5.54
CA CYS A 69 5.34 -8.92 5.17
C CYS A 69 5.28 -10.45 5.13
N PRO A 70 4.83 -11.06 4.01
CA PRO A 70 4.95 -12.50 3.82
C PRO A 70 6.43 -12.89 3.74
N SER A 71 6.78 -14.12 4.15
CA SER A 71 8.16 -14.60 4.00
C SER A 71 8.31 -15.37 2.69
N PRO A 72 9.41 -15.18 1.93
CA PRO A 72 10.43 -14.13 2.06
C PRO A 72 10.09 -12.90 1.20
N VAL A 73 10.01 -11.70 1.78
CA VAL A 73 9.85 -10.44 1.02
C VAL A 73 11.03 -9.51 1.23
N SER A 74 11.41 -8.80 0.16
CA SER A 74 12.54 -7.89 0.17
C SER A 74 12.29 -6.70 1.10
N PRO A 75 13.25 -6.36 2.00
CA PRO A 75 13.20 -5.14 2.80
C PRO A 75 12.94 -3.86 2.00
N ALA A 76 13.47 -3.77 0.78
CA ALA A 76 13.27 -2.62 -0.08
C ALA A 76 11.81 -2.49 -0.54
N LEU A 77 11.15 -3.62 -0.87
CA LEU A 77 9.75 -3.61 -1.26
C LEU A 77 8.84 -3.28 -0.08
N THR A 78 9.14 -3.78 1.13
CA THR A 78 8.41 -3.40 2.34
C THR A 78 8.50 -1.90 2.62
N ARG A 79 9.69 -1.30 2.45
CA ARG A 79 9.88 0.16 2.61
C ARG A 79 9.09 0.94 1.55
N LEU A 80 9.10 0.49 0.30
CA LEU A 80 8.31 1.11 -0.76
C LEU A 80 6.81 1.02 -0.45
N ALA A 81 6.31 -0.14 -0.05
CA ALA A 81 4.92 -0.31 0.35
C ALA A 81 4.56 0.59 1.54
N LEU A 82 5.45 0.75 2.52
CA LEU A 82 5.21 1.68 3.61
C LEU A 82 5.08 3.14 3.13
N ALA A 83 5.97 3.57 2.22
CA ALA A 83 5.92 4.90 1.63
C ALA A 83 4.61 5.14 0.84
N VAL A 84 4.25 4.20 -0.03
CA VAL A 84 3.00 4.26 -0.80
C VAL A 84 1.80 4.29 0.14
N GLY A 85 1.81 3.48 1.21
CA GLY A 85 0.74 3.46 2.19
C GLY A 85 0.54 4.80 2.91
N ARG A 86 1.63 5.52 3.21
CA ARG A 86 1.58 6.88 3.79
C ARG A 86 0.94 7.89 2.84
N ILE A 87 1.31 7.85 1.57
CA ILE A 87 0.72 8.71 0.52
C ILE A 87 -0.78 8.43 0.42
N LEU A 88 -1.18 7.16 0.29
CA LEU A 88 -2.59 6.76 0.22
C LEU A 88 -3.38 7.18 1.48
N ALA A 89 -2.78 7.05 2.66
CA ALA A 89 -3.40 7.45 3.91
C ALA A 89 -3.60 8.97 3.98
N ALA A 90 -2.61 9.76 3.55
CA ALA A 90 -2.73 11.21 3.47
C ALA A 90 -3.84 11.64 2.48
N THR A 91 -3.92 11.01 1.32
CA THR A 91 -4.99 11.25 0.33
C THR A 91 -6.38 10.95 0.91
N ARG A 92 -6.52 9.87 1.69
CA ARG A 92 -7.80 9.53 2.36
C ARG A 92 -8.20 10.52 3.42
N GLU A 93 -7.24 11.02 4.20
CA GLU A 93 -7.48 12.03 5.23
C GLU A 93 -7.88 13.38 4.64
N ALA A 94 -7.32 13.76 3.49
CA ALA A 94 -7.71 14.95 2.76
C ALA A 94 -9.06 14.81 2.05
N GLY A 95 -9.50 13.57 1.79
CA GLY A 95 -10.72 13.26 1.05
C GLY A 95 -11.95 12.98 1.91
N ALA A 96 -13.08 12.69 1.25
CA ALA A 96 -14.37 12.43 1.89
C ALA A 96 -14.46 11.09 2.63
N HIS A 97 -13.45 10.22 2.50
CA HIS A 97 -13.46 8.86 3.04
C HIS A 97 -12.97 8.77 4.49
N GLY A 98 -12.40 9.85 5.04
CA GLY A 98 -11.92 9.91 6.43
C GLY A 98 -10.68 9.05 6.69
N PRO A 99 -10.20 8.99 7.95
CA PRO A 99 -9.01 8.24 8.32
C PRO A 99 -9.28 6.74 8.32
N LEU A 100 -9.24 6.13 7.14
CA LEU A 100 -9.32 4.67 6.97
C LEU A 100 -7.90 4.09 6.90
N PRO A 101 -7.63 2.99 7.63
CA PRO A 101 -6.33 2.35 7.57
C PRO A 101 -6.03 1.85 6.15
N VAL A 102 -4.79 2.04 5.71
CA VAL A 102 -4.27 1.48 4.46
C VAL A 102 -3.50 0.20 4.81
N VAL A 103 -3.93 -0.94 4.27
CA VAL A 103 -3.22 -2.22 4.44
C VAL A 103 -2.59 -2.60 3.12
N LEU A 104 -1.26 -2.53 3.02
CA LEU A 104 -0.53 -2.90 1.81
C LEU A 104 0.21 -4.24 1.94
N CYS A 105 0.45 -4.87 0.80
CA CYS A 105 1.37 -5.98 0.64
C CYS A 105 2.35 -5.63 -0.51
N PRO A 106 3.67 -5.80 -0.31
CA PRO A 106 4.67 -5.54 -1.34
C PRO A 106 4.65 -6.55 -2.50
N ILE A 107 3.96 -7.68 -2.32
CA ILE A 107 3.72 -8.69 -3.35
C ILE A 107 2.21 -8.98 -3.41
N ARG A 108 1.75 -9.64 -4.48
CA ARG A 108 0.34 -9.98 -4.61
C ARG A 108 -0.06 -10.94 -3.47
N PRO A 109 -0.95 -10.54 -2.56
CA PRO A 109 -1.35 -11.41 -1.46
C PRO A 109 -2.25 -12.54 -1.96
N HIS A 110 -2.21 -13.68 -1.29
CA HIS A 110 -3.17 -14.76 -1.49
C HIS A 110 -4.45 -14.43 -0.70
N CYS A 111 -5.15 -13.36 -1.09
CA CYS A 111 -6.44 -13.04 -0.48
C CYS A 111 -7.41 -14.21 -0.73
N ALA A 112 -7.74 -14.95 0.35
CA ALA A 112 -8.68 -16.04 0.28
C ALA A 112 -10.05 -15.47 -0.07
N TRP A 113 -10.61 -15.91 -1.19
CA TRP A 113 -11.96 -15.55 -1.67
C TRP A 113 -13.04 -15.63 -0.58
N GLN A 114 -12.82 -16.51 0.40
CA GLN A 114 -13.69 -16.73 1.57
C GLN A 114 -13.71 -15.59 2.59
N SER A 115 -12.75 -14.67 2.55
CA SER A 115 -12.56 -13.63 3.57
C SER A 115 -13.03 -12.23 3.15
N SER A 116 -13.79 -12.13 2.04
CA SER A 116 -14.25 -10.90 1.36
C SER A 116 -13.16 -9.88 0.99
N GLY A 117 -11.89 -10.22 1.21
CA GLY A 117 -10.74 -9.36 0.93
C GLY A 117 -10.43 -9.30 -0.55
N VAL A 118 -10.14 -8.09 -1.04
CA VAL A 118 -9.72 -7.80 -2.41
C VAL A 118 -8.32 -7.22 -2.39
N ALA A 119 -7.48 -7.67 -3.33
CA ALA A 119 -6.17 -7.10 -3.58
C ALA A 119 -6.25 -6.13 -4.77
N VAL A 120 -6.13 -4.83 -4.50
CA VAL A 120 -6.12 -3.77 -5.50
C VAL A 120 -4.66 -3.45 -5.85
N PRO A 121 -4.23 -3.58 -7.12
CA PRO A 121 -2.89 -3.19 -7.51
C PRO A 121 -2.78 -1.66 -7.62
N HIS A 122 -1.74 -1.10 -7.05
CA HIS A 122 -1.27 0.26 -7.26
C HIS A 122 0.00 0.21 -8.10
N LEU A 123 -0.03 0.76 -9.31
CA LEU A 123 1.15 0.93 -10.15
C LEU A 123 1.92 2.15 -9.64
N VAL A 124 3.22 1.97 -9.41
CA VAL A 124 4.07 2.94 -8.73
C VAL A 124 5.30 3.21 -9.59
N SER A 125 5.49 4.47 -9.96
CA SER A 125 6.70 4.97 -10.58
C SER A 125 7.65 5.45 -9.48
N VAL A 126 8.80 4.79 -9.35
CA VAL A 126 9.88 5.20 -8.44
C VAL A 126 10.95 5.91 -9.26
N VAL A 127 11.08 7.21 -9.07
CA VAL A 127 12.03 8.06 -9.79
C VAL A 127 13.23 8.33 -8.90
N THR A 128 14.41 8.00 -9.41
CA THR A 128 15.71 8.40 -8.85
C THR A 128 16.42 9.34 -9.83
N ASP A 129 17.55 9.89 -9.41
CA ASP A 129 18.39 10.72 -10.29
C ASP A 129 18.93 9.94 -11.51
N GLU A 130 18.95 8.62 -11.44
CA GLU A 130 19.53 7.74 -12.46
C GLU A 130 18.48 7.10 -13.38
N ALA A 131 17.29 6.78 -12.86
CA ALA A 131 16.30 6.00 -13.59
C ALA A 131 14.88 6.14 -13.02
N VAL A 132 13.91 5.79 -13.87
CA VAL A 132 12.53 5.51 -13.44
C VAL A 132 12.31 4.01 -13.40
N GLN A 133 11.79 3.52 -12.28
CA GLN A 133 11.49 2.11 -12.07
C GLN A 133 10.00 1.92 -11.79
N LEU A 134 9.33 1.11 -12.61
CA LEU A 134 7.94 0.73 -12.36
C LEU A 134 7.86 -0.42 -11.35
N ARG A 135 6.95 -0.30 -10.40
CA ARG A 135 6.68 -1.28 -9.34
C ARG A 135 5.18 -1.40 -9.13
N VAL A 136 4.77 -2.50 -8.50
CA VAL A 136 3.38 -2.70 -8.08
C VAL A 136 3.37 -2.95 -6.59
N THR A 137 2.48 -2.26 -5.88
CA THR A 137 2.13 -2.57 -4.49
C THR A 137 0.66 -2.95 -4.43
N TRP A 138 0.26 -3.78 -3.48
CA TRP A 138 -1.09 -4.32 -3.43
C TRP A 138 -1.80 -3.85 -2.19
N GLU A 139 -2.91 -3.16 -2.33
CA GLU A 139 -3.76 -2.83 -1.21
C GLU A 139 -4.76 -3.95 -0.93
N ILE A 140 -4.83 -4.36 0.33
CA ILE A 140 -5.82 -5.30 0.84
C ILE A 140 -6.98 -4.50 1.41
N THR A 141 -8.15 -4.64 0.81
CA THR A 141 -9.38 -3.94 1.21
C THR A 141 -10.58 -4.89 1.15
N ASP A 142 -11.78 -4.39 1.41
CA ASP A 142 -13.03 -5.14 1.34
C ASP A 142 -13.85 -4.72 0.11
N HIS A 143 -14.67 -5.63 -0.43
CA HIS A 143 -15.51 -5.37 -1.60
C HIS A 143 -16.39 -4.12 -1.45
N ASP A 144 -17.01 -3.93 -0.28
CA ASP A 144 -17.90 -2.79 -0.03
C ASP A 144 -17.17 -1.44 -0.16
N ARG A 145 -15.87 -1.40 0.19
CA ARG A 145 -15.05 -0.19 0.05
C ARG A 145 -14.73 0.10 -1.40
N ILE A 146 -14.48 -0.94 -2.22
CA ILE A 146 -14.23 -0.78 -3.65
C ILE A 146 -15.46 -0.21 -4.35
N LEU A 147 -16.66 -0.68 -4.00
CA LEU A 147 -17.91 -0.11 -4.54
C LEU A 147 -18.03 1.38 -4.21
N GLY A 148 -17.68 1.77 -2.99
CA GLY A 148 -17.63 3.19 -2.60
C GLY A 148 -16.59 4.00 -3.38
N TRP A 149 -15.40 3.45 -3.65
CA TRP A 149 -14.39 4.11 -4.47
C TRP A 149 -14.82 4.25 -5.93
N LEU A 150 -15.38 3.19 -6.51
CA LEU A 150 -15.88 3.20 -7.89
C LEU A 150 -17.03 4.19 -8.07
N ALA A 151 -17.92 4.32 -7.08
CA ALA A 151 -19.00 5.30 -7.12
C ALA A 151 -18.51 6.76 -7.08
N GLY A 152 -17.35 7.01 -6.48
CA GLY A 152 -16.71 8.33 -6.44
C GLY A 152 -15.68 8.57 -7.55
N ALA A 153 -15.29 7.53 -8.30
CA ALA A 153 -14.28 7.63 -9.35
C ALA A 153 -14.88 8.29 -10.59
N THR A 154 -14.25 9.36 -11.06
CA THR A 154 -14.50 9.84 -12.43
C THR A 154 -13.77 8.92 -13.39
N PRO A 155 -14.43 8.29 -14.37
CA PRO A 155 -13.76 7.46 -15.35
C PRO A 155 -12.62 8.23 -16.03
N VAL A 156 -11.44 7.63 -16.08
CA VAL A 156 -10.35 8.17 -16.89
C VAL A 156 -10.76 7.99 -18.36
N SER A 157 -10.91 9.10 -19.09
CA SER A 157 -11.07 9.06 -20.54
C SER A 157 -9.77 8.56 -21.15
N ALA A 158 -9.65 7.25 -21.35
CA ALA A 158 -8.57 6.68 -22.13
C ALA A 158 -8.79 7.09 -23.59
N PRO A 159 -7.83 7.77 -24.26
CA PRO A 159 -7.91 7.92 -25.70
C PRO A 159 -7.90 6.53 -26.31
N SER A 160 -8.88 6.23 -27.16
CA SER A 160 -8.88 5.02 -27.97
C SER A 160 -7.70 5.08 -28.92
N THR A 161 -6.55 4.56 -28.53
CA THR A 161 -5.52 4.15 -29.49
C THR A 161 -6.00 2.86 -30.11
N ALA A 162 -6.94 2.98 -31.05
CA ALA A 162 -7.13 1.95 -32.07
C ALA A 162 -5.77 1.78 -32.74
N VAL A 163 -5.12 0.66 -32.45
CA VAL A 163 -3.90 0.24 -33.15
C VAL A 163 -4.34 -0.01 -34.59
N ALA A 164 -3.95 0.90 -35.49
CA ALA A 164 -4.07 0.64 -36.92
C ALA A 164 -3.18 -0.56 -37.24
N ALA A 165 -3.80 -1.64 -37.70
CA ALA A 165 -3.16 -2.84 -38.21
C ALA A 165 -2.48 -2.58 -39.57
#